data_AF-A0AAD8J6P8-F1
#
_entry.id   AF-A0AAD8J6P8-F1
#
_cell.length_a   1.000
_cell.length_b   1.000
_cell.length_c   1.000
_cell.angle_alpha   90.00
_cell.angle_beta   90.00
_cell.angle_gamma   90.00
#
_symmetry.space_group_name_H-M   'P 1'
#
loop_
_entity.id
_entity.type
_entity.pdbx_description
1 polymer ?
#
loop_
_entity_poly.entity_id
_entity_poly.type
_entity_poly.pdbx_seq_one_letter_code
_entity_poly.pdbx_strand_id
1 'polypeptide(L)'
;MGIAVTHKHLPTISSPAAENPNKKRKRVEEDVRLDELVDNDSESENESKEEVEKKIMDLQKIVPGGESLENVDNLFEETAGYILDLQNQIKGLRVLASFFELLEKRKSKLGG
;
A
#
# COMPACT_ATOMS: atom_id res chain seq x y z
N MET A 1 -35.65 13.34 -28.65
CA MET A 1 -34.46 13.30 -29.51
C MET A 1 -33.58 12.16 -29.00
N GLY A 2 -33.69 10.98 -29.61
CA GLY A 2 -32.97 9.77 -29.18
C GLY A 2 -31.62 9.68 -29.90
N ILE A 3 -30.55 9.44 -29.14
CA ILE A 3 -29.19 9.28 -29.69
C ILE A 3 -29.02 7.80 -30.04
N ALA A 4 -28.86 7.51 -31.33
CA ALA A 4 -28.64 6.16 -31.84
C ALA A 4 -27.20 5.71 -31.55
N VAL A 5 -27.07 4.59 -30.83
CA VAL A 5 -25.79 3.92 -30.57
C VAL A 5 -25.42 3.09 -31.79
N THR A 6 -24.40 3.50 -32.53
CA THR A 6 -23.90 2.72 -33.68
C THR A 6 -22.94 1.64 -33.17
N HIS A 7 -23.39 0.38 -33.21
CA HIS A 7 -22.54 -0.79 -33.00
C HIS A 7 -21.61 -0.97 -34.20
N LYS A 8 -20.29 -0.93 -33.97
CA LYS A 8 -19.28 -1.21 -35.00
C LYS A 8 -18.81 -2.65 -34.87
N HIS A 9 -19.32 -3.52 -35.73
CA HIS A 9 -18.88 -4.89 -35.92
C HIS A 9 -17.54 -4.89 -36.68
N LEU A 10 -16.50 -5.52 -36.12
CA LEU A 10 -15.23 -5.79 -36.80
C LEU A 10 -15.12 -7.27 -37.18
N PRO A 11 -14.39 -7.59 -38.26
CA PRO A 11 -14.61 -8.80 -39.06
C PRO A 11 -13.96 -10.07 -38.49
N THR A 12 -14.69 -11.17 -38.65
CA THR A 12 -14.25 -12.55 -38.52
C THR A 12 -13.13 -12.86 -39.51
N ILE A 13 -11.94 -13.20 -39.03
CA ILE A 13 -10.87 -13.69 -39.91
C ILE A 13 -11.09 -15.18 -40.13
N SER A 14 -11.49 -15.48 -41.38
CA SER A 14 -11.62 -16.80 -41.97
C SER A 14 -10.29 -17.54 -42.00
N SER A 15 -10.32 -18.80 -41.60
CA SER A 15 -9.29 -19.80 -41.87
C SER A 15 -9.17 -20.05 -43.39
N PRO A 16 -7.96 -20.33 -43.92
CA PRO A 16 -7.83 -21.14 -45.12
C PRO A 16 -7.20 -22.49 -44.78
N ALA A 17 -7.91 -23.55 -45.18
CA ALA A 17 -7.47 -24.92 -45.18
C ALA A 17 -6.51 -25.22 -46.36
N ALA A 18 -5.69 -26.25 -46.12
CA ALA A 18 -4.97 -27.12 -47.08
C ALA A 18 -3.67 -26.63 -47.73
N GLU A 19 -2.53 -27.23 -47.34
CA GLU A 19 -1.80 -28.21 -48.16
C GLU A 19 -0.62 -28.88 -47.40
N ASN A 20 -0.54 -30.20 -47.50
CA ASN A 20 0.57 -31.10 -47.11
C ASN A 20 1.26 -31.52 -48.43
N PRO A 21 2.59 -31.83 -48.59
CA PRO A 21 3.25 -32.89 -47.83
C PRO A 21 4.80 -32.88 -47.66
N ASN A 22 5.26 -33.68 -46.69
CA ASN A 22 6.51 -34.46 -46.68
C ASN A 22 7.89 -33.74 -46.74
N LYS A 23 8.62 -33.78 -45.61
CA LYS A 23 10.03 -34.27 -45.63
C LYS A 23 10.54 -34.67 -44.24
N LYS A 24 10.78 -35.99 -44.13
CA LYS A 24 11.55 -36.68 -43.10
C LYS A 24 12.80 -35.88 -42.68
N ARG A 25 13.05 -35.73 -41.37
CA ARG A 25 14.43 -35.68 -40.82
C ARG A 25 14.49 -35.78 -39.30
N LYS A 26 15.18 -36.85 -38.87
CA LYS A 26 15.96 -37.08 -37.65
C LYS A 26 15.35 -36.70 -36.29
N ARG A 27 14.99 -37.75 -35.57
CA ARG A 27 14.98 -37.84 -34.10
C ARG A 27 16.35 -37.38 -33.58
N VAL A 28 16.40 -36.25 -32.90
CA VAL A 28 17.48 -35.87 -32.00
C VAL A 28 16.82 -35.93 -30.63
N GLU A 29 17.20 -36.93 -29.83
CA GLU A 29 16.84 -36.99 -28.42
C GLU A 29 17.67 -35.91 -27.73
N GLU A 30 17.06 -34.75 -27.54
CA GLU A 30 17.61 -33.70 -26.68
C GLU A 30 17.18 -34.05 -25.26
N ASP A 31 18.08 -34.71 -24.53
CA ASP A 31 18.00 -34.95 -23.09
C ASP A 31 18.17 -33.59 -22.37
N VAL A 32 17.15 -32.75 -22.46
CA VAL A 32 17.07 -31.51 -21.70
C VAL A 32 16.58 -31.91 -20.31
N ARG A 33 17.52 -31.99 -19.38
CA ARG A 33 17.25 -32.00 -17.95
C ARG A 33 16.24 -30.88 -17.68
N LEU A 34 15.01 -31.24 -17.28
CA LEU A 34 14.14 -30.31 -16.58
C LEU A 34 14.87 -30.00 -15.28
N ASP A 35 15.66 -28.92 -15.27
CA ASP A 35 15.93 -28.23 -14.03
C ASP A 35 14.57 -27.80 -13.50
N GLU A 36 14.21 -28.36 -12.35
CA GLU A 36 13.06 -27.94 -11.56
C GLU A 36 13.12 -26.42 -11.44
N LEU A 37 12.22 -25.72 -12.15
CA LEU A 37 11.82 -24.39 -11.76
C LEU A 37 11.06 -24.55 -10.44
N VAL A 38 11.83 -24.59 -9.36
CA VAL A 38 11.30 -24.41 -8.01
C VAL A 38 10.64 -23.03 -8.05
N ASP A 39 9.31 -23.02 -8.06
CA ASP A 39 8.50 -21.82 -7.89
C ASP A 39 8.87 -21.17 -6.56
N ASN A 40 9.87 -20.28 -6.59
CA ASN A 40 10.28 -19.44 -5.48
C ASN A 40 9.47 -18.14 -5.47
N ASP A 41 8.16 -18.27 -5.63
CA ASP A 41 7.19 -17.16 -5.57
C ASP A 41 6.45 -17.13 -4.22
N SER A 42 6.60 -18.17 -3.39
CA SER A 42 5.92 -18.26 -2.09
C SER A 42 6.67 -17.61 -0.92
N GLU A 43 8.00 -17.49 -0.99
CA GLU A 43 8.80 -16.93 0.12
C GLU A 43 8.72 -15.40 0.17
N SER A 44 8.67 -14.73 -0.99
CA SER A 44 8.64 -13.27 -1.07
C SER A 44 7.32 -12.65 -0.59
N GLU A 45 6.18 -13.29 -0.84
CA GLU A 45 4.89 -12.78 -0.38
C GLU A 45 4.70 -12.95 1.13
N ASN A 46 5.27 -14.02 1.69
CA ASN A 46 5.11 -14.35 3.10
C ASN A 46 5.93 -13.39 3.99
N GLU A 47 7.15 -13.05 3.59
CA GLU A 47 7.98 -12.04 4.27
C GLU A 47 7.29 -10.67 4.34
N SER A 48 6.67 -10.24 3.23
CA SER A 48 5.94 -8.97 3.18
C SER A 48 4.77 -8.92 4.16
N LYS A 49 4.04 -10.02 4.31
CA LYS A 49 2.90 -10.11 5.22
C LYS A 49 3.33 -10.08 6.68
N GLU A 50 4.39 -10.80 7.04
CA GLU A 50 4.96 -10.79 8.40
C GLU A 50 5.44 -9.38 8.80
N GLU A 51 6.06 -8.64 7.87
CA GLU A 51 6.45 -7.26 8.12
C GLU A 51 5.25 -6.33 8.40
N VAL A 52 4.16 -6.50 7.65
CA VAL A 52 2.94 -5.70 7.84
C VAL A 52 2.34 -6.01 9.20
N GLU A 53 2.22 -7.29 9.57
CA GLU A 53 1.68 -7.70 10.87
C GLU A 53 2.50 -7.12 12.03
N LYS A 54 3.84 -7.15 11.93
CA LYS A 54 4.72 -6.49 12.90
C LYS A 54 4.46 -4.99 13.01
N LYS A 55 4.29 -4.29 11.89
CA LYS A 55 3.96 -2.85 11.87
C LYS A 55 2.60 -2.57 12.53
N ILE A 56 1.61 -3.44 12.32
CA ILE A 56 0.30 -3.35 12.98
C ILE A 56 0.46 -3.53 14.50
N MET A 57 1.21 -4.53 14.94
CA MET A 57 1.47 -4.75 16.38
C MET A 57 2.18 -3.57 17.03
N ASP A 58 3.19 -3.01 16.35
CA ASP A 58 3.90 -1.85 16.86
C ASP A 58 3.00 -0.60 16.91
N LEU A 59 2.07 -0.46 15.96
CA LEU A 59 1.07 0.60 15.96
C LEU A 59 0.07 0.43 17.12
N GLN A 60 -0.44 -0.77 17.37
CA GLN A 60 -1.36 -1.06 18.49
C GLN A 60 -0.79 -0.68 19.86
N LYS A 61 0.53 -0.88 20.06
CA LYS A 61 1.20 -0.54 21.33
C LYS A 61 1.28 0.97 21.60
N ILE A 62 1.34 1.79 20.55
CA ILE A 62 1.52 3.25 20.70
C ILE A 62 0.19 4.02 20.63
N VAL A 63 -0.82 3.46 19.99
CA VAL A 63 -2.15 4.06 19.87
C VAL A 63 -2.92 3.82 21.17
N PRO A 64 -3.47 4.85 21.82
CA PRO A 64 -4.30 4.68 23.01
C PRO A 64 -5.46 3.72 22.75
N GLY A 65 -5.57 2.65 23.54
CA GLY A 65 -6.58 1.61 23.34
C GLY A 65 -6.31 0.64 22.18
N GLY A 66 -5.20 0.79 21.44
CA GLY A 66 -4.90 0.00 20.24
C GLY A 66 -4.75 -1.50 20.48
N GLU A 67 -4.21 -1.92 21.63
CA GLU A 67 -4.09 -3.35 22.01
C GLU A 67 -5.45 -4.05 22.19
N SER A 68 -6.53 -3.28 22.38
CA SER A 68 -7.89 -3.81 22.55
C SER A 68 -8.71 -3.84 21.25
N LEU A 69 -8.15 -3.37 20.13
CA LEU A 69 -8.85 -3.29 18.85
C LEU A 69 -8.66 -4.58 18.05
N GLU A 70 -9.77 -5.26 17.74
CA GLU A 70 -9.77 -6.52 16.99
C GLU A 70 -9.61 -6.32 15.48
N ASN A 71 -9.99 -5.14 14.94
CA ASN A 71 -9.93 -4.83 13.51
C ASN A 71 -8.95 -3.70 13.19
N VAL A 72 -8.33 -3.82 12.02
CA VAL A 72 -7.31 -2.88 11.54
C VAL A 72 -7.92 -1.52 11.17
N ASP A 73 -9.17 -1.49 10.70
CA ASP A 73 -9.82 -0.24 10.30
C ASP A 73 -10.02 0.71 11.49
N ASN A 74 -10.50 0.20 12.63
CA ASN A 74 -10.67 1.02 13.83
C ASN A 74 -9.30 1.45 14.39
N LEU A 75 -8.27 0.60 14.27
CA LEU A 75 -6.90 0.98 14.65
C LEU A 75 -6.43 2.19 13.85
N PHE A 76 -6.71 2.26 12.54
CA PHE A 76 -6.34 3.41 11.73
C PHE A 76 -7.16 4.66 12.05
N GLU A 77 -8.45 4.52 12.35
CA GLU A 77 -9.29 5.64 12.78
C GLU A 77 -8.77 6.24 14.11
N GLU A 78 -8.52 5.40 15.11
CA GLU A 78 -7.92 5.82 16.39
C GLU A 78 -6.52 6.40 16.20
N THR A 79 -5.72 5.83 15.29
CA THR A 79 -4.40 6.37 14.93
C THR A 79 -4.52 7.78 14.37
N ALA A 80 -5.46 8.01 13.45
CA ALA A 80 -5.68 9.33 12.85
C ALA A 80 -6.12 10.35 13.90
N GLY A 81 -7.03 9.96 14.80
CA GLY A 81 -7.45 10.77 15.94
C GLY A 81 -6.27 11.10 16.86
N TYR A 82 -5.49 10.10 17.25
CA TYR A 82 -4.36 10.30 18.15
C TYR A 82 -3.28 11.20 17.55
N ILE A 83 -2.96 11.07 16.25
CA ILE A 83 -2.03 11.98 15.56
C ILE A 83 -2.55 13.42 15.62
N LEU A 84 -3.85 13.63 15.35
CA LEU A 84 -4.44 14.95 15.39
C LEU A 84 -4.39 15.56 16.80
N ASP A 85 -4.65 14.76 17.83
CA ASP A 85 -4.57 15.18 19.22
C ASP A 85 -3.15 15.58 19.62
N LEU A 86 -2.15 14.76 19.27
CA LEU A 86 -0.75 15.09 19.51
C LEU A 86 -0.36 16.41 18.83
N GLN A 87 -0.81 16.63 17.59
CA GLN A 87 -0.58 17.90 16.90
C GLN A 87 -1.24 19.08 17.61
N ASN A 88 -2.47 18.91 18.11
CA ASN A 88 -3.19 19.95 18.83
C ASN A 88 -2.53 20.28 20.18
N GLN A 89 -2.05 19.27 20.90
CA GLN A 89 -1.27 19.44 22.13
C GLN A 89 0.00 20.28 21.88
N ILE A 90 0.77 19.94 20.85
CA ILE A 90 1.98 20.70 20.47
C ILE A 90 1.62 22.15 20.11
N LYS A 91 0.56 22.38 19.32
CA LYS A 91 0.10 23.73 18.96
C LYS A 91 -0.26 24.54 20.21
N GLY A 92 -1.01 23.95 21.14
CA GLY A 92 -1.39 24.59 22.40
C GLY A 92 -0.19 24.97 23.25
N LEU A 93 0.76 24.04 23.43
CA LEU A 93 1.99 24.31 24.18
C LEU A 93 2.84 25.41 23.55
N ARG A 94 2.92 25.49 22.22
CA ARG A 94 3.62 26.58 21.53
C ARG A 94 2.97 27.94 21.80
N VAL A 95 1.65 28.02 21.75
CA VAL A 95 0.92 29.26 22.07
C VAL A 95 1.19 29.69 23.51
N LEU A 96 1.14 28.75 24.47
CA LEU A 96 1.45 29.02 25.87
C LEU A 96 2.89 29.47 26.06
N ALA A 97 3.86 28.81 25.43
CA ALA A 97 5.26 29.20 25.47
C ALA A 97 5.47 30.62 24.95
N SER A 98 4.91 30.96 23.78
CA SER A 98 4.97 32.31 23.23
C SER A 98 4.30 33.36 24.12
N PHE A 99 3.20 32.99 24.80
CA PHE A 99 2.54 33.87 25.76
C PHE A 99 3.44 34.16 26.97
N PHE A 100 4.10 33.14 27.55
CA PHE A 100 5.02 33.33 28.66
C PHE A 100 6.24 34.19 28.27
N GLU A 101 6.83 33.95 27.11
CA GLU A 101 7.92 34.79 26.59
C GLU A 101 7.50 36.27 26.46
N LEU A 102 6.25 36.52 26.03
CA LEU A 102 5.73 37.89 25.93
C LEU A 102 5.54 38.53 27.32
N LEU A 103 5.05 37.78 28.30
CA LEU A 103 4.90 38.27 29.67
C LEU A 103 6.26 38.62 30.28
N GLU A 104 7.29 37.80 30.08
CA GLU A 104 8.65 38.08 30.53
C GLU A 104 9.20 39.38 29.91
N LYS A 105 9.02 39.55 28.60
CA LYS A 105 9.40 40.77 27.87
C LYS A 105 8.62 42.02 28.33
N ARG A 106 7.40 41.86 28.85
CA ARG A 106 6.63 42.97 29.43
C ARG A 106 7.12 43.31 30.83
N LYS A 107 7.42 42.30 31.67
CA LYS A 107 7.93 42.49 33.03
C LYS A 107 9.26 43.24 33.05
N SER A 108 10.17 42.96 32.11
CA SER A 108 11.47 43.66 32.01
C SER A 108 11.38 45.11 31.51
N LYS A 109 10.23 45.55 30.96
CA LYS A 109 10.01 46.92 30.47
C LYS A 109 9.42 47.88 31.50
N LEU A 110 9.01 47.39 32.67
CA LEU A 110 8.37 48.17 33.74
C LEU A 110 9.27 48.40 34.96
N GLY A 111 10.54 47.98 34.92
CA GLY A 111 11.55 48.29 35.94
C GLY A 111 12.50 49.36 35.43
N GLY A 112 12.29 50.61 35.85
CA GLY A 112 13.25 51.70 35.80
C GLY A 112 13.68 52.08 37.21
#